data_AF-A0A4Q5WZE4-F1
#
_entry.id   AF-A0A4Q5WZE4-F1
#
_cell.length_a   1.000
_cell.length_b   1.000
_cell.length_c   1.000
_cell.angle_alpha   90.00
_cell.angle_beta   90.00
_cell.angle_gamma   90.00
#
_symmetry.space_group_name_H-M   'P 1'
#
loop_
_entity.id
_entity.type
_entity.pdbx_description
1 polymer ?
#
loop_
_entity_poly.entity_id
_entity_poly.type
_entity_poly.pdbx_seq_one_letter_code
_entity_poly.pdbx_strand_id
1 'polypeptide(L)'
;MSEAPDADLEALPPPRRPWRKLTLVVMASTLLGSLVLAASLSGEVRFSVSSQHPRGVGELSGFAPRSGDENTWVQGEGELEVKGAIAYRRPLESDSYRLSRVQGTEKLWVQVRVPRDDDDPSHKRFVPPASFVGRLVPAEGGGIRLSQLGSAIAEAGGRPLPPDAWLLIDGEAPATTRWTLGVLVLLLGFAAFNLVGLLRLLRPAAS
;
A
#
# COMPACT_ATOMS: atom_id res chain seq x y z
N MET A 1 -38.64 -11.81 -57.31
CA MET A 1 -39.11 -11.03 -56.14
C MET A 1 -37.91 -10.29 -55.61
N SER A 2 -37.80 -8.99 -55.92
CA SER A 2 -36.71 -8.15 -55.44
C SER A 2 -37.07 -7.70 -54.02
N GLU A 3 -36.27 -8.12 -53.06
CA GLU A 3 -36.31 -7.66 -51.68
C GLU A 3 -35.91 -6.19 -51.69
N ALA A 4 -36.89 -5.28 -51.70
CA ALA A 4 -36.62 -3.86 -51.61
C ALA A 4 -35.99 -3.59 -50.24
N PRO A 5 -34.87 -2.86 -50.16
CA PRO A 5 -34.31 -2.47 -48.88
C PRO A 5 -35.39 -1.73 -48.08
N ASP A 6 -35.61 -2.21 -46.86
CA ASP A 6 -36.72 -1.86 -45.98
C ASP A 6 -36.68 -0.36 -45.63
N ALA A 7 -37.36 0.46 -46.43
CA ALA A 7 -37.32 1.94 -46.36
C ALA A 7 -37.77 2.47 -44.99
N ASP A 8 -38.51 1.65 -44.23
CA ASP A 8 -38.93 1.94 -42.86
C ASP A 8 -37.76 1.90 -41.85
N LEU A 9 -36.66 1.20 -42.14
CA LEU A 9 -35.47 1.17 -41.29
C LEU A 9 -34.57 2.40 -41.46
N GLU A 10 -34.52 3.00 -42.66
CA GLU A 10 -33.78 4.25 -42.92
C GLU A 10 -34.48 5.48 -42.35
N ALA A 11 -35.81 5.42 -42.17
CA ALA A 11 -36.61 6.49 -41.57
C ALA A 11 -36.45 6.57 -40.04
N LEU A 12 -35.78 5.61 -39.40
CA LEU A 12 -35.59 5.62 -37.96
C LEU A 12 -34.62 6.77 -37.57
N PRO A 13 -35.02 7.64 -36.62
CA PRO A 13 -34.14 8.70 -36.16
C PRO A 13 -32.84 8.09 -35.60
N PRO A 14 -31.67 8.72 -35.85
CA PRO A 14 -30.39 8.18 -35.43
C PRO A 14 -30.43 7.96 -33.91
N PRO A 15 -30.03 6.76 -33.42
CA PRO A 15 -30.16 6.45 -32.01
C PRO A 15 -29.40 7.50 -31.19
N ARG A 16 -30.09 8.12 -30.25
CA ARG A 16 -29.47 8.99 -29.25
C ARG A 16 -28.53 8.11 -28.42
N ARG A 17 -27.22 8.20 -28.65
CA ARG A 17 -26.19 7.40 -27.93
C ARG A 17 -25.40 8.21 -26.87
N PRO A 18 -26.00 9.06 -26.01
CA PRO A 18 -25.24 9.71 -24.93
C PRO A 18 -24.62 8.66 -23.99
N TRP A 19 -25.31 7.53 -23.82
CA TRP A 19 -24.83 6.38 -23.06
C TRP A 19 -23.53 5.78 -23.57
N ARG A 20 -23.30 5.75 -24.90
CA ARG A 20 -22.03 5.23 -25.46
C ARG A 20 -20.85 6.09 -25.03
N LYS A 21 -20.98 7.42 -25.08
CA LYS A 21 -19.91 8.33 -24.63
C LYS A 21 -19.65 8.17 -23.13
N LEU A 22 -20.71 8.07 -22.33
CA LEU A 22 -20.58 7.84 -20.89
C LEU A 22 -19.87 6.51 -20.59
N THR A 23 -20.27 5.41 -21.24
CA THR A 23 -19.62 4.11 -21.09
C THR A 23 -18.15 4.17 -21.47
N LEU A 24 -17.80 4.81 -22.60
CA LEU A 24 -16.40 4.97 -23.01
C LEU A 24 -15.59 5.74 -21.95
N VAL A 25 -16.11 6.84 -21.42
CA VAL A 25 -15.45 7.63 -20.38
C VAL A 25 -15.25 6.81 -19.10
N VAL A 26 -16.29 6.10 -18.64
CA VAL A 26 -16.19 5.26 -17.43
C VAL A 26 -15.14 4.16 -17.63
N MET A 27 -15.18 3.44 -18.75
CA MET A 27 -14.21 2.36 -19.02
C MET A 27 -12.78 2.88 -19.13
N ALA A 28 -12.58 4.04 -19.77
CA ALA A 28 -11.26 4.68 -19.85
C ALA A 28 -10.75 5.10 -18.46
N SER A 29 -11.61 5.70 -17.64
CA SER A 29 -11.26 6.09 -16.26
C SER A 29 -10.95 4.87 -15.39
N THR A 30 -11.73 3.79 -15.48
CA THR A 30 -11.47 2.56 -14.74
C THR A 30 -10.19 1.88 -15.20
N LEU A 31 -9.91 1.85 -16.50
CA LEU A 31 -8.64 1.35 -17.05
C LEU A 31 -7.45 2.12 -16.46
N LEU A 32 -7.48 3.45 -16.56
CA LEU A 32 -6.42 4.32 -16.05
C LEU A 32 -6.25 4.17 -14.53
N GLY A 33 -7.35 4.22 -13.78
CA GLY A 33 -7.34 4.05 -12.33
C GLY A 33 -6.77 2.69 -11.91
N SER A 34 -7.15 1.61 -12.59
CA SER A 34 -6.65 0.27 -12.29
C SER A 34 -5.15 0.15 -12.55
N LEU A 35 -4.64 0.76 -13.63
CA LEU A 35 -3.21 0.78 -13.95
C LEU A 35 -2.40 1.62 -12.95
N VAL A 36 -2.93 2.78 -12.55
CA VAL A 36 -2.29 3.63 -11.52
C VAL A 36 -2.21 2.89 -10.19
N LEU A 37 -3.29 2.23 -9.77
CA LEU A 37 -3.29 1.41 -8.54
C LEU A 37 -2.37 0.19 -8.65
N ALA A 38 -2.30 -0.46 -9.81
CA ALA A 38 -1.36 -1.57 -10.01
C ALA A 38 0.10 -1.10 -9.90
N ALA A 39 0.41 0.08 -10.46
CA ALA A 39 1.74 0.67 -10.36
C ALA A 39 2.10 1.06 -8.91
N SER A 40 1.14 1.58 -8.14
CA SER A 40 1.39 1.95 -6.73
C SER A 40 1.65 0.74 -5.83
N LEU A 41 1.13 -0.45 -6.18
CA LEU A 41 1.39 -1.71 -5.48
C LEU A 41 2.74 -2.36 -5.84
N SER A 42 3.51 -1.82 -6.78
CA SER A 42 4.74 -2.46 -7.26
C SER A 42 5.77 -2.73 -6.15
N GLY A 43 5.90 -1.83 -5.16
CA GLY A 43 6.77 -2.03 -4.00
C GLY A 43 6.31 -3.18 -3.11
N GLU A 44 5.01 -3.27 -2.84
CA GLU A 44 4.38 -4.35 -2.08
C GLU A 44 4.55 -5.71 -2.76
N VAL A 45 4.32 -5.73 -4.08
CA VAL A 45 4.45 -6.94 -4.90
C VAL A 45 5.89 -7.44 -4.87
N ARG A 46 6.88 -6.55 -5.08
CA ARG A 46 8.31 -6.90 -5.00
C ARG A 46 8.68 -7.43 -3.62
N PHE A 47 8.19 -6.80 -2.56
CA PHE A 47 8.43 -7.27 -1.20
C PHE A 47 7.82 -8.66 -0.96
N SER A 48 6.59 -8.89 -1.42
CA SER A 48 5.86 -10.16 -1.21
C SER A 48 6.54 -11.38 -1.82
N VAL A 49 7.33 -11.18 -2.88
CA VAL A 49 8.11 -12.22 -3.57
C VAL A 49 9.58 -12.25 -3.15
N SER A 50 9.98 -11.40 -2.20
CA SER A 50 11.37 -11.37 -1.70
C SER A 50 11.72 -12.62 -0.88
N SER A 51 13.01 -12.73 -0.54
CA SER A 51 13.59 -13.88 0.17
C SER A 51 12.75 -14.36 1.36
N GLN A 52 12.72 -15.67 1.58
CA GLN A 52 12.08 -16.26 2.77
C GLN A 52 12.92 -16.17 4.05
N HIS A 53 14.10 -15.56 4.00
CA HIS A 53 14.91 -15.33 5.18
C HIS A 53 15.19 -13.84 5.36
N PRO A 54 14.98 -13.28 6.57
CA PRO A 54 15.32 -11.91 6.85
C PRO A 54 16.83 -11.74 6.77
N ARG A 55 17.27 -10.61 6.22
CA ARG A 55 18.68 -10.23 6.20
C ARG A 55 19.09 -9.77 7.60
N GLY A 56 20.05 -10.46 8.22
CA GLY A 56 20.66 -10.03 9.47
C GLY A 56 21.40 -8.70 9.30
N VAL A 57 21.00 -7.68 10.08
CA VAL A 57 21.67 -6.37 10.13
C VAL A 57 22.46 -6.17 11.43
N GLY A 58 22.35 -7.11 12.39
CA GLY A 58 23.03 -7.05 13.67
C GLY A 58 22.43 -5.97 14.58
N GLU A 59 23.31 -5.22 15.24
CA GLU A 59 22.94 -4.15 16.17
C GLU A 59 22.36 -2.93 15.44
N LEU A 60 21.11 -2.59 15.75
CA LEU A 60 20.33 -1.54 15.09
C LEU A 60 20.88 -0.14 15.37
N SER A 61 21.51 0.08 16.53
CA SER A 61 22.12 1.38 16.86
C SER A 61 23.27 1.76 15.90
N GLY A 62 23.97 0.76 15.35
CA GLY A 62 25.01 0.93 14.32
C GLY A 62 24.53 0.79 12.88
N PHE A 63 23.27 0.41 12.66
CA PHE A 63 22.72 0.18 11.32
C PHE A 63 22.27 1.50 10.68
N ALA A 64 22.79 1.77 9.48
CA ALA A 64 22.46 2.96 8.69
C ALA A 64 21.84 2.55 7.34
N PRO A 65 20.50 2.49 7.24
CA PRO A 65 19.79 2.22 6.00
C PRO A 65 20.17 3.17 4.87
N ARG A 66 20.18 2.67 3.63
CA ARG A 66 20.48 3.42 2.40
C ARG A 66 19.33 3.28 1.41
N SER A 67 19.31 4.13 0.38
CA SER A 67 18.29 4.16 -0.68
C SER A 67 18.18 2.92 -1.59
N GLY A 68 18.74 1.78 -1.17
CA GLY A 68 18.51 0.47 -1.79
C GLY A 68 18.04 -0.58 -0.80
N ASP A 69 17.86 -0.21 0.47
CA ASP A 69 17.34 -1.07 1.52
C ASP A 69 15.80 -0.95 1.66
N GLU A 70 15.12 -0.17 0.81
CA GLU A 70 13.66 -0.05 0.85
C GLU A 70 12.98 -1.38 0.56
N ASN A 71 11.93 -1.66 1.33
CA ASN A 71 11.13 -2.86 1.17
C ASN A 71 11.98 -4.14 1.26
N THR A 72 12.98 -4.13 2.12
CA THR A 72 13.78 -5.31 2.44
C THR A 72 13.31 -5.91 3.76
N TRP A 73 13.35 -7.24 3.85
CA TRP A 73 13.07 -7.96 5.09
C TRP A 73 14.36 -8.09 5.89
N VAL A 74 14.40 -7.50 7.09
CA VAL A 74 15.61 -7.43 7.92
C VAL A 74 15.34 -7.96 9.33
N GLN A 75 16.40 -8.46 9.95
CA GLN A 75 16.43 -8.87 11.36
C GLN A 75 17.56 -8.14 12.07
N GLY A 76 17.27 -7.48 13.18
CA GLY A 76 18.28 -6.82 14.00
C GLY A 76 17.91 -6.79 15.47
N GLU A 77 18.88 -6.42 16.29
CA GLU A 77 18.76 -6.32 17.75
C GLU A 77 19.06 -4.89 18.20
N GLY A 78 18.41 -4.41 19.24
CA GLY A 78 18.70 -3.09 19.78
C GLY A 78 17.69 -2.64 20.83
N GLU A 79 18.07 -1.61 21.58
CA GLU A 79 17.18 -1.01 22.57
C GLU A 79 16.33 0.09 21.95
N LEU A 80 15.04 0.14 22.33
CA LEU A 80 14.14 1.22 21.94
C LEU A 80 14.05 2.26 23.03
N GLU A 81 13.96 3.51 22.62
CA GLU A 81 13.68 4.60 23.53
C GLU A 81 12.24 4.50 24.06
N VAL A 82 12.15 4.36 25.38
CA VAL A 82 10.87 4.29 26.08
C VAL A 82 10.21 5.67 26.17
N LYS A 83 11.02 6.73 26.29
CA LYS A 83 10.53 8.11 26.38
C LYS A 83 10.25 8.64 24.98
N GLY A 84 9.01 9.11 24.75
CA GLY A 84 8.60 9.63 23.44
C GLY A 84 8.12 8.56 22.46
N ALA A 85 7.78 7.35 22.95
CA ALA A 85 7.09 6.35 22.15
C ALA A 85 5.70 6.86 21.73
N ILE A 86 5.41 6.78 20.44
CA ILE A 86 4.21 7.36 19.82
C ILE A 86 3.21 6.25 19.57
N ALA A 87 2.08 6.29 20.26
CA ALA A 87 0.98 5.37 20.03
C ALA A 87 0.07 5.90 18.91
N TYR A 88 -0.22 5.07 17.91
CA TYR A 88 -1.11 5.44 16.82
C TYR A 88 -1.85 4.23 16.26
N ARG A 89 -2.85 4.48 15.41
CA ARG A 89 -3.59 3.44 14.70
C ARG A 89 -3.44 3.63 13.20
N ARG A 90 -3.53 2.53 12.46
CA ARG A 90 -3.60 2.56 11.01
C ARG A 90 -5.06 2.50 10.57
N PRO A 91 -5.44 3.20 9.50
CA PRO A 91 -6.77 3.05 8.91
C PRO A 91 -7.05 1.59 8.55
N LEU A 92 -8.29 1.12 8.79
CA LEU A 92 -8.76 -0.22 8.42
C LEU A 92 -8.08 -1.39 9.15
N GLU A 93 -7.32 -1.13 10.23
CA GLU A 93 -6.73 -2.15 11.08
C GLU A 93 -7.26 -2.02 12.52
N SER A 94 -7.52 -3.16 13.18
CA SER A 94 -8.05 -3.18 14.56
C SER A 94 -6.98 -2.99 15.63
N ASP A 95 -5.71 -3.24 15.27
CA ASP A 95 -4.57 -3.18 16.16
C ASP A 95 -4.10 -1.76 16.43
N SER A 96 -3.33 -1.62 17.51
CA SER A 96 -2.61 -0.39 17.81
C SER A 96 -1.13 -0.57 17.57
N TYR A 97 -0.43 0.52 17.30
CA TYR A 97 0.99 0.51 16.98
C TYR A 97 1.74 1.49 17.87
N ARG A 98 2.97 1.12 18.23
CA ARG A 98 3.90 2.01 18.92
C ARG A 98 5.10 2.23 18.04
N LEU A 99 5.38 3.50 17.76
CA LEU A 99 6.60 3.92 17.09
C LEU A 99 7.59 4.41 18.16
N SER A 100 8.79 3.82 18.19
CA SER A 100 9.87 4.21 19.08
C SER A 100 11.18 4.35 18.31
N ARG A 101 12.03 5.26 18.75
CA ARG A 101 13.36 5.44 18.17
C ARG A 101 14.31 4.36 18.69
N VAL A 102 15.23 3.88 17.85
CA VAL A 102 16.33 3.03 18.29
C VAL A 102 17.34 3.86 19.06
N GLN A 103 17.75 3.39 20.23
CA GLN A 103 18.73 4.09 21.06
C GLN A 103 20.07 4.21 20.31
N GLY A 104 20.70 5.39 20.37
CA GLY A 104 21.98 5.65 19.72
C GLY A 104 21.90 6.09 18.25
N THR A 105 20.70 6.17 17.66
CA THR A 105 20.51 6.69 16.29
C THR A 105 19.29 7.60 16.18
N GLU A 106 19.44 8.67 15.40
CA GLU A 106 18.35 9.62 15.09
C GLU A 106 17.50 9.17 13.91
N LYS A 107 18.03 8.24 13.09
CA LYS A 107 17.50 7.94 11.76
C LYS A 107 16.66 6.68 11.73
N LEU A 108 16.80 5.77 12.71
CA LEU A 108 16.08 4.50 12.70
C LEU A 108 15.04 4.46 13.80
N TRP A 109 13.82 4.15 13.38
CA TRP A 109 12.66 4.02 14.24
C TRP A 109 12.04 2.64 14.02
N VAL A 110 11.56 2.02 15.09
CA VAL A 110 10.89 0.73 15.05
C VAL A 110 9.43 0.92 15.39
N GLN A 111 8.59 0.40 14.51
CA GLN A 111 7.17 0.27 14.76
C GLN A 111 6.89 -1.14 15.27
N VAL A 112 6.33 -1.24 16.46
CA VAL A 112 5.89 -2.51 17.05
C VAL A 112 4.37 -2.58 17.08
N ARG A 113 3.83 -3.71 16.65
CA ARG A 113 2.40 -4.02 16.78
C ARG A 113 2.08 -4.30 18.25
N VAL A 114 1.07 -3.62 18.78
CA VAL A 114 0.51 -3.88 20.10
C VAL A 114 -0.88 -4.47 19.88
N PRO A 115 -1.03 -5.80 20.05
CA PRO A 115 -2.33 -6.44 19.98
C PRO A 115 -3.32 -5.73 20.90
N ARG A 116 -4.57 -5.68 20.45
CA ARG A 116 -5.65 -5.14 21.23
C ARG A 116 -6.00 -6.16 22.32
N ASP A 117 -5.45 -6.00 23.52
CA ASP A 117 -5.93 -6.75 24.68
C ASP A 117 -7.27 -6.15 25.12
N ASP A 118 -8.36 -6.81 24.74
CA ASP A 118 -9.70 -6.46 25.22
C ASP A 118 -9.89 -6.87 26.71
N ASP A 119 -8.96 -7.64 27.30
CA ASP A 119 -9.04 -8.21 28.66
C ASP A 119 -8.07 -7.58 29.71
N ASP A 120 -7.17 -6.66 29.36
CA ASP A 120 -6.32 -5.95 30.33
C ASP A 120 -6.61 -4.43 30.37
N PRO A 121 -7.48 -3.97 31.29
CA PRO A 121 -7.81 -2.55 31.45
C PRO A 121 -6.66 -1.68 31.97
N SER A 122 -5.47 -2.25 32.24
CA SER A 122 -4.35 -1.52 32.82
C SER A 122 -3.25 -1.11 31.85
N HIS A 123 -3.05 -1.77 30.70
CA HIS A 123 -1.96 -1.48 29.74
C HIS A 123 -0.59 -1.18 30.42
N LYS A 124 -0.32 -1.75 31.61
CA LYS A 124 0.60 -1.09 32.55
C LYS A 124 2.09 -1.30 32.26
N ARG A 125 2.45 -2.21 31.35
CA ARG A 125 3.85 -2.35 30.91
C ARG A 125 3.97 -3.06 29.57
N PHE A 126 3.84 -2.32 28.48
CA PHE A 126 4.41 -2.78 27.21
C PHE A 126 5.93 -2.77 27.35
N VAL A 127 6.54 -3.95 27.38
CA VAL A 127 8.00 -4.12 27.35
C VAL A 127 8.39 -4.39 25.90
N PRO A 128 9.04 -3.45 25.21
CA PRO A 128 9.47 -3.69 23.84
C PRO A 128 10.46 -4.87 23.80
N PRO A 129 10.38 -5.74 22.77
CA PRO A 129 11.38 -6.77 22.56
C PRO A 129 12.75 -6.13 22.26
N ALA A 130 13.83 -6.91 22.41
CA ALA A 130 15.19 -6.48 22.05
C ALA A 130 15.62 -6.95 20.65
N SER A 131 14.82 -7.80 20.01
CA SER A 131 15.04 -8.34 18.67
C SER A 131 13.82 -8.05 17.82
N PHE A 132 14.07 -7.59 16.59
CA PHE A 132 13.06 -7.14 15.66
C PHE A 132 13.26 -7.80 14.32
N VAL A 133 12.15 -8.23 13.71
CA VAL A 133 12.14 -8.87 12.40
C VAL A 133 11.02 -8.26 11.58
N GLY A 134 11.38 -7.52 10.53
CA GLY A 134 10.42 -6.65 9.90
C GLY A 134 10.84 -6.06 8.58
N ARG A 135 9.93 -5.29 8.00
CA ARG A 135 10.15 -4.59 6.74
C ARG A 135 10.77 -3.23 6.98
N LEU A 136 11.83 -2.93 6.25
CA LEU A 136 12.44 -1.62 6.26
C LEU A 136 11.79 -0.70 5.22
N VAL A 137 11.31 0.48 5.63
CA VAL A 137 10.72 1.48 4.74
C VAL A 137 11.21 2.89 5.08
N PRO A 138 11.42 3.77 4.09
CA PRO A 138 11.71 5.17 4.36
C PRO A 138 10.45 5.86 4.91
N ALA A 139 10.62 6.76 5.88
CA ALA A 139 9.51 7.48 6.50
C ALA A 139 8.71 8.31 5.48
N GLU A 140 9.40 8.94 4.52
CA GLU A 140 8.76 9.69 3.44
C GLU A 140 8.04 8.80 2.40
N GLY A 141 8.44 7.54 2.27
CA GLY A 141 7.90 6.60 1.27
C GLY A 141 6.84 5.63 1.80
N GLY A 142 6.36 5.83 3.02
CA GLY A 142 5.46 4.92 3.73
C GLY A 142 4.05 4.71 3.14
N GLY A 143 3.72 5.42 2.07
CA GLY A 143 2.43 5.34 1.39
C GLY A 143 1.24 5.68 2.31
N ILE A 144 0.04 5.24 1.89
CA ILE A 144 -1.22 5.52 2.60
C ILE A 144 -1.21 4.93 4.03
N ARG A 145 -0.49 3.83 4.27
CA ARG A 145 -0.43 3.16 5.58
C ARG A 145 0.21 4.01 6.66
N LEU A 146 1.12 4.91 6.28
CA LEU A 146 1.82 5.80 7.20
C LEU A 146 1.30 7.25 7.12
N SER A 147 0.19 7.48 6.40
CA SER A 147 -0.41 8.82 6.25
C SER A 147 -0.81 9.49 7.57
N GLN A 148 -1.20 8.70 8.58
CA GLN A 148 -1.55 9.20 9.91
C GLN A 148 -0.35 9.34 10.86
N LEU A 149 0.84 8.92 10.43
CA LEU A 149 2.00 8.95 11.30
C LEU A 149 2.40 10.38 11.66
N GLY A 150 2.38 11.29 10.69
CA GLY A 150 2.70 12.70 10.91
C GLY A 150 1.75 13.38 11.90
N SER A 151 0.44 13.12 11.77
CA SER A 151 -0.55 13.66 12.72
C SER A 151 -0.38 13.05 14.11
N ALA A 152 -0.11 11.75 14.22
CA ALA A 152 0.12 11.10 15.50
C ALA A 152 1.39 11.61 16.20
N ILE A 153 2.46 11.90 15.45
CA ILE A 153 3.68 12.52 15.99
C ILE A 153 3.37 13.92 16.54
N ALA A 154 2.62 14.72 15.77
CA ALA A 154 2.25 16.07 16.18
C ALA A 154 1.35 16.06 17.44
N GLU A 155 0.37 15.17 17.51
CA GLU A 155 -0.52 14.98 18.67
C GLU A 155 0.24 14.51 19.91
N ALA A 156 1.25 13.66 19.75
CA ALA A 156 2.11 13.21 20.84
C ALA A 156 3.10 14.30 21.32
N GLY A 157 3.12 15.48 20.69
CA GLY A 157 4.09 16.54 20.98
C GLY A 157 5.53 16.17 20.59
N GLY A 158 5.69 15.18 19.70
CA GLY A 158 6.97 14.73 19.19
C GLY A 158 7.55 15.71 18.16
N ARG A 159 8.87 15.66 17.98
CA ARG A 159 9.49 16.33 16.82
C ARG A 159 9.12 15.54 15.55
N PRO A 160 8.88 16.22 14.41
CA PRO A 160 8.67 15.53 13.15
C PRO A 160 9.85 14.60 12.85
N LEU A 161 9.56 13.48 12.20
CA LEU A 161 10.60 12.55 11.75
C LEU A 161 11.58 13.29 10.83
N PRO A 162 12.90 13.05 10.96
CA PRO A 162 13.86 13.50 9.97
C PRO A 162 13.45 13.06 8.55
N PRO A 163 13.72 13.86 7.51
CA PRO A 163 13.37 13.51 6.13
C PRO A 163 14.07 12.21 5.65
N ASP A 164 15.26 11.94 6.20
CA ASP A 164 16.02 10.72 5.95
C ASP A 164 15.79 9.62 6.99
N ALA A 165 14.69 9.69 7.75
CA ALA A 165 14.34 8.67 8.72
C ALA A 165 13.81 7.39 8.05
N TRP A 166 14.07 6.28 8.71
CA TRP A 166 13.69 4.94 8.32
C TRP A 166 12.86 4.28 9.41
N LEU A 167 11.90 3.49 8.97
CA LEU A 167 10.98 2.75 9.80
C LEU A 167 11.24 1.25 9.58
N LEU A 168 11.49 0.54 10.68
CA LEU A 168 11.44 -0.92 10.73
C LEU A 168 10.05 -1.32 11.24
N ILE A 169 9.22 -1.86 10.35
CA ILE A 169 7.89 -2.35 10.70
C ILE A 169 8.02 -3.79 11.19
N ASP A 170 8.09 -3.95 12.51
CA ASP A 170 8.23 -5.25 13.16
C ASP A 170 7.02 -6.15 12.90
N GLY A 171 7.29 -7.43 12.64
CA GLY A 171 6.30 -8.44 12.29
C GLY A 171 5.82 -8.40 10.84
N GLU A 172 6.25 -7.44 10.02
CA GLU A 172 5.91 -7.41 8.60
C GLU A 172 6.88 -8.29 7.79
N ALA A 173 6.38 -9.43 7.29
CA ALA A 173 7.13 -10.40 6.51
C ALA A 173 6.62 -10.44 5.06
N PRO A 174 7.43 -10.92 4.09
CA PRO A 174 6.98 -11.11 2.70
C PRO A 174 5.69 -11.92 2.60
N ALA A 175 5.52 -12.92 3.48
CA ALA A 175 4.32 -13.74 3.52
C ALA A 175 3.05 -12.95 3.90
N THR A 176 3.15 -11.95 4.77
CA THR A 176 1.98 -11.18 5.25
C THR A 176 1.47 -10.19 4.19
N THR A 177 2.24 -9.95 3.12
CA THR A 177 1.88 -9.05 2.02
C THR A 177 1.52 -9.79 0.71
N ARG A 178 1.51 -11.13 0.69
CA ARG A 178 1.18 -11.93 -0.52
C ARG A 178 -0.22 -11.69 -1.08
N TRP A 179 -1.16 -11.22 -0.26
CA TRP A 179 -2.50 -10.82 -0.74
C TRP A 179 -2.43 -9.73 -1.83
N THR A 180 -1.36 -8.92 -1.85
CA THR A 180 -1.14 -7.89 -2.88
C THR A 180 -0.99 -8.49 -4.28
N LEU A 181 -0.52 -9.73 -4.41
CA LEU A 181 -0.47 -10.45 -5.69
C LEU A 181 -1.88 -10.68 -6.25
N GLY A 182 -2.82 -11.09 -5.39
CA GLY A 182 -4.22 -11.28 -5.77
C GLY A 182 -4.87 -9.96 -6.22
N VAL A 183 -4.58 -8.87 -5.50
CA VAL A 183 -5.07 -7.53 -5.87
C VAL A 183 -4.46 -7.04 -7.17
N LEU A 184 -3.16 -7.28 -7.41
CA LEU A 184 -2.53 -6.97 -8.69
C LEU A 184 -3.22 -7.69 -9.84
N VAL A 185 -3.44 -9.00 -9.72
CA VAL A 185 -4.12 -9.80 -10.75
C VAL A 185 -5.53 -9.27 -11.01
N LEU A 186 -6.27 -8.92 -9.96
CA LEU A 186 -7.60 -8.33 -10.08
C LEU A 186 -7.57 -6.99 -10.84
N LEU A 187 -6.66 -6.08 -10.48
CA LEU A 187 -6.52 -4.78 -11.15
C LEU A 187 -6.12 -4.93 -12.62
N LEU A 188 -5.20 -5.84 -12.94
CA LEU A 188 -4.82 -6.15 -14.32
C LEU A 188 -5.99 -6.78 -15.09
N GLY A 189 -6.80 -7.62 -14.44
CA GLY A 189 -8.03 -8.15 -15.02
C GLY A 189 -9.03 -7.05 -15.38
N PHE A 190 -9.26 -6.10 -14.48
CA PHE A 190 -10.10 -4.93 -14.77
C PHE A 190 -9.53 -4.07 -15.91
N ALA A 191 -8.22 -3.81 -15.91
CA ALA A 191 -7.58 -3.08 -16.98
C ALA A 191 -7.76 -3.79 -18.34
N ALA A 192 -7.47 -5.09 -18.41
CA ALA A 192 -7.62 -5.88 -19.63
C ALA A 192 -9.07 -5.90 -20.12
N PHE A 193 -10.04 -6.11 -19.22
CA PHE A 193 -11.47 -6.11 -19.55
C PHE A 193 -11.91 -4.77 -20.14
N ASN A 194 -11.55 -3.66 -19.49
CA ASN A 194 -11.90 -2.32 -19.96
C ASN A 194 -11.21 -1.99 -21.28
N LEU A 195 -9.96 -2.39 -21.47
CA LEU A 195 -9.24 -2.19 -22.73
C LEU A 195 -9.91 -2.95 -23.88
N VAL A 196 -10.25 -4.22 -23.69
CA VAL A 196 -10.96 -5.03 -24.71
C VAL A 196 -12.32 -4.41 -25.03
N GLY A 197 -13.06 -3.97 -24.03
CA GLY A 197 -14.36 -3.34 -24.24
C GLY A 197 -14.26 -2.00 -24.98
N LEU A 198 -13.27 -1.16 -24.66
CA LEU A 198 -12.98 0.07 -25.41
C LEU A 198 -12.66 -0.24 -26.88
N LEU A 199 -11.76 -1.20 -27.14
CA LEU A 199 -11.41 -1.60 -28.51
C LEU A 199 -12.62 -2.13 -29.28
N ARG A 200 -13.49 -2.92 -28.65
CA ARG A 200 -14.73 -3.40 -29.28
C ARG A 200 -15.72 -2.27 -29.56
N LEU A 201 -15.89 -1.33 -28.62
CA LEU A 201 -16.82 -0.21 -28.76
C LEU A 201 -16.33 0.88 -29.72
N LEU A 202 -15.03 0.97 -29.98
CA LEU A 202 -14.44 1.92 -30.92
C LEU A 202 -14.33 1.39 -32.35
N ARG A 203 -14.48 0.07 -32.55
CA ARG A 203 -14.54 -0.50 -33.89
C ARG A 203 -15.70 0.15 -34.67
N PRO A 204 -15.45 0.64 -35.90
CA PRO A 204 -16.52 1.05 -36.79
C PRO A 204 -17.46 -0.14 -36.99
N ALA A 205 -18.78 0.08 -36.93
CA ALA A 205 -19.70 -0.88 -37.53
C ALA A 205 -19.32 -0.91 -39.01
N ALA A 206 -18.97 -2.08 -39.54
CA ALA A 206 -18.74 -2.21 -40.98
C ALA A 206 -20.00 -1.69 -41.70
N SER A 207 -19.85 -0.55 -42.36
CA SER A 207 -20.79 0.02 -43.32
C SER A 207 -20.35 -0.43 -44.70
#